data_AF-A0A1M5RVD2-F1
#
_entry.id   AF-A0A1M5RVD2-F1
#
_cell.length_a   1.000
_cell.length_b   1.000
_cell.length_c   1.000
_cell.angle_alpha   90.00
_cell.angle_beta   90.00
_cell.angle_gamma   90.00
#
_symmetry.space_group_name_H-M   'P 1'
#
loop_
_entity.id
_entity.type
_entity.pdbx_description
1 polymer ?
#
loop_
_entity_poly.entity_id
_entity_poly.type
_entity_poly.pdbx_seq_one_letter_code
_entity_poly.pdbx_strand_id
1 'polypeptide(L)'
;MNKHLGCESCGLLGCDRNSTYPDFCITKNLDKDVIEKVKNTYNEDENINKIMKVASEVESGGYLKLTRVEETVEFIKKMDYKLVGIATCISFISEVRTFCKILEHNNILYKVACCKVGAIDKSEVGIPDENRIFQSGHESMCNPILQAEFLHSEGTDFNIVFGLCVGHDTLFYMHSKAPVTTMIVKDRVTCHNPIAPLHYTKGIYSKLLK
;
A
#
# COMPACT_ATOMS: atom_id res chain seq x y z
N MET A 1 -34.44 5.75 -2.74
CA MET A 1 -33.24 6.25 -2.04
C MET A 1 -32.84 7.55 -2.70
N ASN A 2 -32.64 8.64 -1.94
CA ASN A 2 -32.02 9.84 -2.48
C ASN A 2 -30.61 9.45 -2.97
N LYS A 3 -30.33 9.72 -4.24
CA LYS A 3 -29.04 9.40 -4.84
C LYS A 3 -27.99 10.33 -4.23
N HIS A 4 -27.12 9.78 -3.40
CA HIS A 4 -25.92 10.49 -2.96
C HIS A 4 -25.00 10.65 -4.17
N LEU A 5 -24.67 11.88 -4.55
CA LEU A 5 -23.75 12.18 -5.66
C LEU A 5 -22.39 12.55 -5.04
N GLY A 6 -21.33 11.83 -5.44
CA GLY A 6 -19.94 12.09 -5.04
C GLY A 6 -18.98 12.09 -6.23
N CYS A 7 -17.68 11.97 -5.96
CA CYS A 7 -16.64 11.96 -7.00
C CYS A 7 -16.85 10.85 -8.05
N GLU A 8 -17.37 9.69 -7.65
CA GLU A 8 -17.71 8.57 -8.53
C GLU A 8 -18.84 8.87 -9.52
N SER A 9 -19.63 9.91 -9.23
CA SER A 9 -20.72 10.40 -10.09
C SER A 9 -20.28 11.53 -11.03
N CYS A 10 -19.02 12.00 -10.94
CA CYS A 10 -18.49 13.09 -11.77
C CYS A 10 -17.91 12.59 -13.09
N GLY A 11 -18.39 13.12 -14.22
CA GLY A 11 -17.81 12.88 -15.56
C GLY A 11 -17.00 14.04 -16.14
N LEU A 12 -16.92 15.18 -15.43
CA LEU A 12 -16.30 16.42 -15.95
C LEU A 12 -14.78 16.46 -15.75
N LEU A 13 -14.26 15.82 -14.70
CA LEU A 13 -12.84 15.79 -14.35
C LEU A 13 -12.17 17.19 -14.30
N GLY A 14 -12.94 18.24 -14.02
CA GLY A 14 -12.44 19.61 -14.02
C GLY A 14 -11.35 19.90 -12.98
N CYS A 15 -11.22 19.06 -11.95
CA CYS A 15 -10.16 19.15 -10.94
C CYS A 15 -8.75 18.90 -11.50
N ASP A 16 -8.62 18.22 -12.64
CA ASP A 16 -7.32 17.99 -13.30
C ASP A 16 -6.71 19.30 -13.84
N ARG A 17 -7.56 20.20 -14.36
CA ARG A 17 -7.13 21.43 -15.07
C ARG A 17 -7.73 22.72 -14.50
N ASN A 18 -8.29 22.63 -13.31
CA ASN A 18 -9.05 23.69 -12.66
C ASN A 18 -10.10 24.35 -13.58
N SER A 19 -11.06 23.56 -14.08
CA SER A 19 -12.10 24.01 -15.00
C SER A 19 -13.50 23.98 -14.36
N THR A 20 -14.49 23.40 -15.03
CA THR A 20 -15.88 23.38 -14.58
C THR A 20 -16.11 22.27 -13.56
N TYR A 21 -16.74 22.61 -12.45
CA TYR A 21 -17.12 21.68 -11.38
C TYR A 21 -18.64 21.52 -11.31
N PRO A 22 -19.16 20.29 -11.11
CA PRO A 22 -20.58 20.10 -10.80
C PRO A 22 -20.90 20.64 -9.39
N ASP A 23 -22.17 20.90 -9.11
CA ASP A 23 -22.59 21.49 -7.83
C ASP A 23 -22.33 20.60 -6.62
N PHE A 24 -22.32 19.27 -6.77
CA PHE A 24 -21.99 18.33 -5.70
C PHE A 24 -20.48 18.12 -5.51
N CYS A 25 -19.62 18.79 -6.29
CA CYS A 25 -18.17 18.54 -6.28
C CYS A 25 -17.56 18.85 -4.91
N ILE A 26 -16.74 17.93 -4.40
CA ILE A 26 -15.99 18.14 -3.15
C ILE A 26 -15.06 19.35 -3.30
N THR A 27 -14.27 19.44 -4.38
CA THR A 27 -13.36 20.58 -4.62
C THR A 27 -14.06 21.94 -4.59
N LYS A 28 -15.29 22.03 -5.13
CA LYS A 28 -16.07 23.27 -5.15
C LYS A 28 -16.60 23.66 -3.77
N ASN A 29 -17.01 22.67 -2.97
CA ASN A 29 -17.71 22.88 -1.70
C ASN A 29 -16.83 22.71 -0.45
N LEU A 30 -15.57 22.30 -0.62
CA LEU A 30 -14.63 22.15 0.48
C LEU A 30 -14.23 23.53 1.00
N ASP A 31 -14.16 23.66 2.32
CA ASP A 31 -13.74 24.88 2.99
C ASP A 31 -12.32 25.28 2.55
N LYS A 32 -12.15 26.55 2.16
CA LYS A 32 -10.87 27.10 1.71
C LYS A 32 -9.84 27.10 2.83
N ASP A 33 -10.28 27.28 4.07
CA ASP A 33 -9.37 27.28 5.23
C ASP A 33 -8.82 25.87 5.48
N VAL A 34 -9.62 24.83 5.24
CA VAL A 34 -9.17 23.43 5.29
C VAL A 34 -8.14 23.16 4.19
N ILE A 35 -8.39 23.64 2.97
CA ILE A 35 -7.44 23.49 1.86
C ILE A 35 -6.10 24.16 2.20
N GLU A 36 -6.14 25.38 2.72
CA GLU A 36 -4.92 26.13 3.03
C GLU A 36 -4.14 25.49 4.18
N LYS A 37 -4.83 25.01 5.21
CA LYS A 37 -4.21 24.24 6.30
C LYS A 37 -3.48 22.99 5.79
N VAL A 38 -4.09 22.22 4.89
CA VAL A 38 -3.47 21.02 4.31
C VAL A 38 -2.27 21.38 3.43
N LYS A 39 -2.36 22.43 2.61
CA LYS A 39 -1.21 22.91 1.83
C LYS A 39 -0.03 23.28 2.72
N ASN A 40 -0.29 23.96 3.84
CA ASN A 40 0.75 24.35 4.78
C ASN A 40 1.46 23.14 5.42
N THR A 41 0.76 22.01 5.59
CA THR A 41 1.38 20.76 6.09
C THR A 41 2.54 20.31 5.20
N TYR A 42 2.43 20.47 3.88
CA TYR A 42 3.53 20.15 2.95
C TYR A 42 4.72 21.09 3.09
N ASN A 43 4.56 22.29 3.65
CA ASN A 43 5.64 23.26 3.82
C ASN A 43 6.23 23.27 5.25
N GLU A 44 5.43 22.86 6.24
CA GLU A 44 5.81 22.87 7.66
C GLU A 44 6.52 21.58 8.09
N ASP A 45 6.16 20.42 7.52
CA ASP A 45 6.80 19.15 7.81
C ASP A 45 7.85 18.81 6.72
N GLU A 46 9.12 18.83 7.11
CA GLU A 46 10.25 18.60 6.21
C GLU A 46 10.21 17.20 5.57
N ASN A 47 9.80 16.19 6.32
CA ASN A 47 9.74 14.82 5.81
C ASN A 47 8.60 14.67 4.79
N ILE A 48 7.41 15.21 5.08
CA ILE A 48 6.29 15.25 4.13
C ILE A 48 6.68 16.04 2.87
N ASN A 49 7.33 17.20 3.03
CA ASN A 49 7.82 18.00 1.92
C ASN A 49 8.77 17.21 1.02
N LYS A 50 9.76 16.55 1.64
CA LYS A 50 10.77 15.76 0.94
C LYS A 50 10.13 14.58 0.20
N ILE A 51 9.26 13.82 0.86
CA ILE A 51 8.53 12.70 0.24
C ILE A 51 7.75 13.18 -0.99
N MET A 52 7.00 14.28 -0.88
CA MET A 52 6.20 14.80 -1.99
C MET A 52 7.07 15.26 -3.17
N LYS A 53 8.16 15.99 -2.91
CA LYS A 53 9.08 16.44 -3.96
C LYS A 53 9.77 15.28 -4.67
N VAL A 54 10.25 14.29 -3.92
CA VAL A 54 10.89 13.10 -4.50
C VAL A 54 9.88 12.26 -5.27
N ALA A 55 8.64 12.13 -4.79
CA ALA A 55 7.58 11.44 -5.53
C ALA A 55 7.34 12.10 -6.90
N SER A 56 7.23 13.43 -6.97
CA SER A 56 7.09 14.16 -8.23
C SER A 56 8.32 14.03 -9.15
N GLU A 57 9.52 14.00 -8.58
CA GLU A 57 10.75 13.80 -9.36
C GLU A 57 10.82 12.39 -9.98
N VAL A 58 10.49 11.35 -9.20
CA VAL A 58 10.45 9.96 -9.69
C VAL A 58 9.38 9.79 -10.77
N GLU A 59 8.18 10.32 -10.52
CA GLU A 59 7.08 10.29 -11.50
C GLU A 59 7.49 10.96 -12.81
N SER A 60 7.96 12.21 -12.76
CA SER A 60 8.31 12.96 -13.97
C SER A 60 9.49 12.36 -14.74
N GLY A 61 10.50 11.84 -14.05
CA GLY A 61 11.64 11.18 -14.69
C GLY A 61 11.33 9.80 -15.25
N GLY A 62 10.43 9.07 -14.57
CA GLY A 62 10.08 7.67 -14.87
C GLY A 62 8.76 7.46 -15.60
N TYR A 63 8.03 8.53 -15.93
CA TYR A 63 6.68 8.46 -16.49
C TYR A 63 6.61 7.55 -17.72
N LEU A 64 5.79 6.50 -17.63
CA LEU A 64 5.61 5.45 -18.66
C LEU A 64 6.91 4.73 -19.09
N LYS A 65 7.94 4.76 -18.26
CA LYS A 65 9.25 4.13 -18.53
C LYS A 65 9.67 3.16 -17.44
N LEU A 66 9.52 3.56 -16.18
CA LEU A 66 9.91 2.75 -15.04
C LEU A 66 8.78 1.83 -14.62
N THR A 67 9.14 0.60 -14.28
CA THR A 67 8.27 -0.32 -13.56
C THR A 67 8.17 0.08 -12.09
N ARG A 68 7.14 -0.43 -11.40
CA ARG A 68 6.96 -0.21 -9.95
C ARG A 68 8.19 -0.61 -9.11
N VAL A 69 8.92 -1.64 -9.52
CA VAL A 69 10.16 -2.07 -8.87
C VAL A 69 11.25 -1.01 -9.02
N GLU A 70 11.44 -0.49 -10.23
CA GLU A 70 12.43 0.54 -10.53
C GLU A 70 12.06 1.87 -9.85
N GLU A 71 10.80 2.29 -9.91
CA GLU A 71 10.31 3.49 -9.19
C GLU A 71 10.57 3.39 -7.68
N THR A 72 10.34 2.22 -7.08
CA THR A 72 10.58 2.03 -5.64
C THR A 72 12.07 2.16 -5.31
N VAL A 73 12.95 1.57 -6.12
CA VAL A 73 14.40 1.66 -5.91
C VAL A 73 14.88 3.11 -6.09
N GLU A 74 14.41 3.81 -7.13
CA GLU A 74 14.77 5.22 -7.35
C GLU A 74 14.24 6.14 -6.26
N PHE A 75 13.03 5.88 -5.76
CA PHE A 75 12.48 6.61 -4.63
C PHE A 75 13.33 6.41 -3.36
N ILE A 76 13.70 5.18 -3.02
CA ILE A 76 14.57 4.88 -1.86
C ILE A 76 15.89 5.64 -1.95
N LYS A 77 16.55 5.61 -3.12
CA LYS A 77 17.82 6.32 -3.35
C LYS A 77 17.68 7.83 -3.18
N LYS A 78 16.66 8.44 -3.79
CA LYS A 78 16.45 9.90 -3.73
C LYS A 78 16.03 10.38 -2.33
N MET A 79 15.35 9.53 -1.57
CA MET A 79 15.07 9.80 -0.16
C MET A 79 16.29 9.66 0.75
N ASP A 80 17.37 9.06 0.25
CA ASP A 80 18.56 8.67 1.02
C ASP A 80 18.26 7.68 2.15
N TYR A 81 17.22 6.86 1.99
CA TYR A 81 16.89 5.81 2.95
C TYR A 81 17.94 4.71 2.91
N LYS A 82 18.46 4.36 4.08
CA LYS A 82 19.56 3.40 4.23
C LYS A 82 19.05 2.00 4.49
N LEU A 83 18.05 1.87 5.36
CA LEU A 83 17.50 0.59 5.80
C LEU A 83 16.00 0.49 5.48
N VAL A 84 15.65 -0.40 4.55
CA VAL A 84 14.25 -0.66 4.17
C VAL A 84 13.72 -1.94 4.81
N GLY A 85 12.53 -1.86 5.40
CA GLY A 85 11.79 -3.02 5.85
C GLY A 85 10.91 -3.61 4.77
N ILE A 86 10.80 -4.93 4.73
CA ILE A 86 9.90 -5.66 3.82
C ILE A 86 8.98 -6.53 4.66
N ALA A 87 7.69 -6.21 4.66
CA ALA A 87 6.64 -7.04 5.25
C ALA A 87 6.00 -7.88 4.16
N THR A 88 6.23 -9.20 4.19
CA THR A 88 5.84 -10.09 3.09
C THR A 88 4.94 -11.23 3.54
N CYS A 89 4.06 -11.68 2.65
CA CYS A 89 3.36 -12.94 2.84
C CYS A 89 4.26 -14.11 2.49
N ILE A 90 4.10 -15.22 3.22
CA ILE A 90 4.82 -16.47 2.96
C ILE A 90 4.70 -16.96 1.50
N SER A 91 3.59 -16.67 0.82
CA SER A 91 3.38 -17.01 -0.60
C SER A 91 4.25 -16.22 -1.59
N PHE A 92 4.92 -15.16 -1.15
CA PHE A 92 5.75 -14.27 -2.00
C PHE A 92 7.24 -14.33 -1.63
N ILE A 93 7.68 -15.32 -0.86
CA ILE A 93 9.07 -15.39 -0.39
C ILE A 93 10.05 -15.51 -1.55
N SER A 94 9.71 -16.23 -2.62
CA SER A 94 10.53 -16.31 -3.84
C SER A 94 10.76 -14.94 -4.48
N GLU A 95 9.69 -14.18 -4.66
CA GLU A 95 9.67 -12.85 -5.27
C GLU A 95 10.42 -11.85 -4.40
N VAL A 96 10.21 -11.90 -3.09
CA VAL A 96 10.95 -11.06 -2.13
C VAL A 96 12.44 -11.38 -2.16
N ARG A 97 12.85 -12.65 -2.25
CA ARG A 97 14.28 -12.98 -2.39
C ARG A 97 14.89 -12.38 -3.65
N THR A 98 14.15 -12.36 -4.76
CA THR A 98 14.60 -11.69 -5.99
C THR A 98 14.69 -10.17 -5.78
N PHE A 99 13.69 -9.55 -5.15
CA PHE A 99 13.72 -8.13 -4.85
C PHE A 99 14.85 -7.74 -3.90
N CYS A 100 15.16 -8.57 -2.89
CA CYS A 100 16.30 -8.36 -1.99
C CYS A 100 17.62 -8.31 -2.76
N LYS A 101 17.84 -9.20 -3.75
CA LYS A 101 19.03 -9.14 -4.62
C LYS A 101 19.11 -7.83 -5.41
N ILE A 102 17.97 -7.28 -5.82
CA ILE A 102 17.91 -5.97 -6.50
C ILE A 102 18.33 -4.86 -5.54
N LEU A 103 17.85 -4.89 -4.28
CA LEU A 103 18.28 -3.93 -3.25
C LEU A 103 19.78 -4.02 -2.97
N GLU A 104 20.32 -5.24 -2.82
CA GLU A 104 21.76 -5.49 -2.62
C GLU A 104 22.59 -4.92 -3.77
N HIS A 105 22.19 -5.19 -5.01
CA HIS A 105 22.85 -4.64 -6.20
C HIS A 105 22.84 -3.11 -6.23
N ASN A 106 21.86 -2.47 -5.60
CA ASN A 106 21.76 -1.02 -5.47
C ASN A 106 22.36 -0.47 -4.15
N ASN A 107 23.08 -1.30 -3.38
CA ASN A 107 23.68 -0.96 -2.08
C ASN A 107 22.66 -0.45 -1.04
N ILE A 108 21.44 -0.99 -1.07
CA ILE A 108 20.37 -0.65 -0.13
C ILE A 108 20.29 -1.77 0.92
N LEU A 109 20.38 -1.41 2.21
CA LEU A 109 20.25 -2.38 3.30
C LEU A 109 18.77 -2.71 3.53
N TYR A 110 18.48 -3.95 3.92
CA TYR A 110 17.10 -4.38 4.10
C TYR A 110 16.91 -5.35 5.28
N LYS A 111 15.68 -5.39 5.80
CA LYS A 111 15.19 -6.39 6.76
C LYS A 111 13.86 -6.95 6.29
N VAL A 112 13.65 -8.24 6.46
CA VAL A 112 12.45 -8.93 5.97
C VAL A 112 11.70 -9.58 7.13
N ALA A 113 10.41 -9.32 7.21
CA ALA A 113 9.49 -10.00 8.12
C ALA A 113 8.45 -10.79 7.31
N CYS A 114 8.42 -12.12 7.47
CA CYS A 114 7.39 -12.96 6.89
C CYS A 114 6.11 -12.91 7.73
N CYS A 115 4.94 -13.03 7.11
CA CYS A 115 3.65 -12.93 7.78
C CYS A 115 3.44 -13.96 8.89
N LYS A 116 4.18 -15.08 8.91
CA LYS A 116 4.08 -16.12 9.95
C LYS A 116 5.08 -15.93 11.11
N VAL A 117 5.76 -14.79 11.17
CA VAL A 117 6.68 -14.44 12.27
C VAL A 117 5.98 -14.60 13.62
N GLY A 118 6.71 -15.16 14.60
CA GLY A 118 6.19 -15.52 15.92
C GLY A 118 5.44 -16.86 15.99
N ALA A 119 4.96 -17.39 14.85
CA ALA A 119 4.28 -18.68 14.76
C ALA A 119 3.12 -18.87 15.78
N ILE A 120 2.41 -17.80 16.12
CA ILE A 120 1.27 -17.79 17.06
C ILE A 120 0.07 -18.50 16.43
N ASP A 121 -0.56 -19.41 17.14
CA ASP A 121 -1.75 -20.13 16.67
C ASP A 121 -2.96 -19.18 16.58
N LYS A 122 -3.80 -19.37 15.57
CA LYS A 122 -5.05 -18.59 15.40
C LYS A 122 -5.95 -18.60 16.65
N SER A 123 -6.00 -19.71 17.38
CA SER A 123 -6.83 -19.84 18.59
C SER A 123 -6.40 -18.90 19.72
N GLU A 124 -5.11 -18.54 19.79
CA GLU A 124 -4.56 -17.65 20.82
C GLU A 124 -5.09 -16.21 20.70
N VAL A 125 -5.59 -15.82 19.51
CA VAL A 125 -6.21 -14.52 19.27
C VAL A 125 -7.73 -14.62 19.07
N GLY A 126 -8.33 -15.73 19.51
CA GLY A 126 -9.78 -15.91 19.51
C GLY A 126 -10.40 -16.18 18.13
N ILE A 127 -9.62 -16.62 17.14
CA ILE A 127 -10.18 -17.05 15.85
C ILE A 127 -10.75 -18.46 16.03
N PRO A 128 -12.06 -18.68 15.80
CA PRO A 128 -12.70 -19.98 15.99
C PRO A 128 -12.28 -20.99 14.92
N ASP A 129 -12.40 -22.28 15.23
CA ASP A 129 -11.92 -23.35 14.36
C ASP A 129 -12.60 -23.39 12.97
N GLU A 130 -13.84 -22.96 12.87
CA GLU A 130 -14.58 -22.82 11.60
C GLU A 130 -13.95 -21.80 10.63
N ASN A 131 -13.18 -20.83 11.16
CA ASN A 131 -12.46 -19.81 10.40
C ASN A 131 -10.98 -20.14 10.20
N ARG A 132 -10.58 -21.36 10.57
CA ARG A 132 -9.25 -21.92 10.27
C ARG A 132 -9.29 -22.61 8.92
N ILE A 133 -8.15 -22.60 8.23
CA ILE A 133 -8.00 -23.35 6.99
C ILE A 133 -7.86 -24.84 7.32
N PHE A 134 -7.11 -25.14 8.38
CA PHE A 134 -6.94 -26.49 8.90
C PHE A 134 -7.77 -26.63 10.18
N GLN A 135 -8.79 -27.49 10.14
CA GLN A 135 -9.73 -27.72 11.24
C GLN A 135 -9.13 -28.52 12.41
N SER A 136 -7.82 -28.78 12.40
CA SER A 136 -7.11 -29.47 13.47
C SER A 136 -5.63 -29.11 13.47
N GLY A 137 -5.00 -29.20 14.64
CA GLY A 137 -3.57 -28.93 14.81
C GLY A 137 -3.21 -27.44 14.77
N HIS A 138 -1.91 -27.14 14.80
CA HIS A 138 -1.40 -25.77 14.79
C HIS A 138 -1.61 -25.10 13.43
N GLU A 139 -2.20 -23.90 13.42
CA GLU A 139 -2.25 -23.04 12.25
C GLU A 139 -1.78 -21.62 12.62
N SER A 140 -0.50 -21.34 12.33
CA SER A 140 0.06 -20.01 12.57
C SER A 140 -0.78 -18.94 11.90
N MET A 141 -1.20 -17.93 12.66
CA MET A 141 -1.85 -16.76 12.10
C MET A 141 -0.88 -15.94 11.24
N CYS A 142 -1.41 -15.07 10.38
CA CYS A 142 -0.60 -14.00 9.82
C CYS A 142 -0.52 -12.87 10.86
N ASN A 143 0.67 -12.41 11.20
CA ASN A 143 0.91 -11.45 12.27
C ASN A 143 1.51 -10.12 11.74
N PRO A 144 0.72 -9.29 11.04
CA PRO A 144 1.19 -8.03 10.46
C PRO A 144 1.61 -7.01 11.53
N ILE A 145 1.04 -7.08 12.74
CA ILE A 145 1.44 -6.21 13.85
C ILE A 145 2.87 -6.58 14.27
N LEU A 146 3.17 -7.86 14.48
CA LEU A 146 4.54 -8.28 14.81
C LEU A 146 5.52 -8.03 13.65
N GLN A 147 5.09 -8.07 12.39
CA GLN A 147 5.92 -7.61 11.27
C GLN A 147 6.28 -6.12 11.43
N ALA A 148 5.30 -5.26 11.73
CA ALA A 148 5.53 -3.82 11.92
C ALA A 148 6.43 -3.53 13.13
N GLU A 149 6.18 -4.18 14.27
CA GLU A 149 6.99 -4.03 15.49
C GLU A 149 8.43 -4.50 15.28
N PHE A 150 8.64 -5.64 14.61
CA PHE A 150 9.97 -6.10 14.27
C PHE A 150 10.72 -5.10 13.39
N LEU A 151 10.11 -4.61 12.30
CA LEU A 151 10.75 -3.66 11.41
C LEU A 151 11.02 -2.30 12.09
N HIS A 152 10.11 -1.86 12.97
CA HIS A 152 10.34 -0.70 13.81
C HIS A 152 11.55 -0.89 14.75
N SER A 153 11.67 -2.06 15.39
CA SER A 153 12.80 -2.37 16.27
C SER A 153 14.14 -2.44 15.55
N GLU A 154 14.14 -2.74 14.25
CA GLU A 154 15.32 -2.70 13.40
C GLU A 154 15.69 -1.28 12.92
N GLY A 155 14.84 -0.27 13.17
CA GLY A 155 15.09 1.12 12.80
C GLY A 155 14.99 1.38 11.30
N THR A 156 14.06 0.72 10.61
CA THR A 156 13.84 0.93 9.17
C THR A 156 13.35 2.35 8.85
N ASP A 157 13.90 2.97 7.81
CA ASP A 157 13.51 4.31 7.33
C ASP A 157 12.22 4.29 6.51
N PHE A 158 11.98 3.17 5.82
CA PHE A 158 10.86 2.99 4.90
C PHE A 158 10.45 1.52 4.85
N ASN A 159 9.15 1.27 4.74
CA ASN A 159 8.60 -0.08 4.70
C ASN A 159 7.90 -0.38 3.38
N ILE A 160 8.08 -1.60 2.90
CA ILE A 160 7.47 -2.11 1.69
C ILE A 160 6.58 -3.30 2.05
N VAL A 161 5.29 -3.17 1.75
CA VAL A 161 4.33 -4.25 1.86
C VAL A 161 4.35 -5.07 0.57
N PHE A 162 4.53 -6.37 0.73
CA PHE A 162 4.71 -7.33 -0.35
C PHE A 162 3.63 -8.42 -0.27
N GLY A 163 2.47 -8.10 -0.85
CA GLY A 163 1.36 -9.02 -1.00
C GLY A 163 0.86 -9.58 0.32
N LEU A 164 0.49 -8.77 1.31
CA LEU A 164 -0.33 -9.27 2.42
C LEU A 164 -1.80 -9.36 1.95
N CYS A 165 -2.69 -9.88 2.80
CA CYS A 165 -4.12 -9.88 2.46
C CYS A 165 -4.73 -8.55 2.92
N VAL A 166 -5.89 -8.16 2.39
CA VAL A 166 -6.57 -6.87 2.68
C VAL A 166 -6.53 -6.48 4.17
N GLY A 167 -7.05 -7.32 5.07
CA GLY A 167 -7.04 -7.01 6.50
C GLY A 167 -5.64 -6.96 7.13
N HIS A 168 -4.68 -7.73 6.61
CA HIS A 168 -3.31 -7.71 7.11
C HIS A 168 -2.51 -6.50 6.61
N ASP A 169 -2.76 -6.04 5.39
CA ASP A 169 -2.22 -4.77 4.87
C ASP A 169 -2.66 -3.63 5.79
N THR A 170 -3.96 -3.55 6.09
CA THR A 170 -4.54 -2.52 6.97
C THR A 170 -3.88 -2.51 8.34
N LEU A 171 -3.76 -3.67 8.99
CA LEU A 171 -3.12 -3.77 10.30
C LEU A 171 -1.64 -3.37 10.24
N PHE A 172 -0.91 -3.72 9.18
CA PHE A 172 0.47 -3.29 9.03
C PHE A 172 0.56 -1.76 8.91
N TYR A 173 -0.28 -1.13 8.08
CA TYR A 173 -0.29 0.34 7.91
C TYR A 173 -0.63 1.08 9.20
N MET A 174 -1.58 0.56 9.99
CA MET A 174 -1.96 1.16 11.28
C MET A 174 -0.83 1.12 12.32
N HIS A 175 0.06 0.13 12.24
CA HIS A 175 1.10 -0.11 13.24
C HIS A 175 2.52 0.30 12.79
N SER A 176 2.77 0.47 11.50
CA SER A 176 4.08 0.91 11.00
C SER A 176 4.42 2.33 11.49
N LYS A 177 5.64 2.49 12.01
CA LYS A 177 6.19 3.80 12.41
C LYS A 177 6.90 4.53 11.27
N ALA A 178 7.46 3.77 10.33
CA ALA A 178 8.04 4.30 9.11
C ALA A 178 6.97 4.46 8.01
N PRO A 179 7.16 5.40 7.05
CA PRO A 179 6.31 5.49 5.87
C PRO A 179 6.28 4.15 5.11
N VAL A 180 5.12 3.83 4.54
CA VAL A 180 4.87 2.54 3.90
C VAL A 180 4.42 2.72 2.46
N THR A 181 4.89 1.84 1.58
CA THR A 181 4.32 1.66 0.24
C THR A 181 3.98 0.20 -0.03
N THR A 182 3.03 -0.05 -0.93
CA THR A 182 2.72 -1.39 -1.41
C THR A 182 3.46 -1.66 -2.72
N MET A 183 4.22 -2.75 -2.78
CA MET A 183 4.85 -3.22 -4.03
C MET A 183 3.90 -4.12 -4.80
N ILE A 184 3.29 -5.09 -4.13
CA ILE A 184 2.36 -6.05 -4.75
C ILE A 184 1.09 -6.11 -3.93
N VAL A 185 -0.06 -5.90 -4.57
CA VAL A 185 -1.38 -6.16 -3.98
C VAL A 185 -1.73 -7.62 -4.25
N LYS A 186 -2.00 -8.39 -3.19
CA LYS A 186 -2.31 -9.81 -3.36
C LYS A 186 -3.71 -10.00 -3.93
N ASP A 187 -3.75 -10.48 -5.16
CA ASP A 187 -4.92 -11.13 -5.74
C ASP A 187 -4.50 -12.47 -6.35
N ARG A 188 -4.88 -13.60 -5.74
CA ARG A 188 -4.46 -14.92 -6.25
C ARG A 188 -5.20 -15.33 -7.53
N VAL A 189 -6.39 -14.77 -7.76
CA VAL A 189 -7.25 -15.18 -8.88
C VAL A 189 -6.79 -14.51 -10.17
N THR A 190 -6.36 -13.25 -10.09
CA THR A 190 -5.96 -12.45 -11.26
C THR A 190 -4.45 -12.38 -11.48
N CYS A 191 -3.67 -13.27 -10.85
CA CYS A 191 -2.21 -13.20 -10.87
C CYS A 191 -1.69 -11.83 -10.39
N HIS A 192 -2.25 -11.36 -9.28
CA HIS A 192 -1.90 -10.10 -8.61
C HIS A 192 -2.20 -8.85 -9.44
N ASN A 193 -3.26 -8.91 -10.27
CA ASN A 193 -3.75 -7.81 -11.09
C ASN A 193 -5.20 -7.41 -10.71
N PRO A 194 -5.40 -6.78 -9.53
CA PRO A 194 -6.73 -6.54 -8.97
C PRO A 194 -7.60 -5.55 -9.76
N ILE A 195 -7.07 -4.86 -10.78
CA ILE A 195 -7.86 -4.00 -11.66
C ILE A 195 -8.69 -4.81 -12.67
N ALA A 196 -8.28 -6.05 -12.98
CA ALA A 196 -8.89 -6.87 -14.02
C ALA A 196 -10.40 -7.12 -13.79
N PRO A 197 -10.88 -7.43 -12.57
CA PRO A 197 -12.31 -7.61 -12.33
C PRO A 197 -13.12 -6.33 -12.56
N LEU A 198 -12.55 -5.17 -12.24
CA LEU A 198 -13.20 -3.86 -12.43
C LEU A 198 -13.40 -3.56 -13.92
N HIS A 199 -12.36 -3.75 -14.73
CA HIS A 199 -12.42 -3.55 -16.19
C HIS A 199 -13.45 -4.44 -16.86
N TYR A 200 -13.70 -5.64 -16.32
CA TYR A 200 -14.56 -6.63 -16.94
C TYR A 200 -15.82 -6.95 -16.10
N THR A 201 -16.27 -5.95 -15.32
CA THR A 201 -17.50 -6.02 -14.51
C THR A 201 -18.76 -6.16 -15.37
N LYS A 202 -18.76 -5.66 -16.61
CA LYS A 202 -19.88 -5.88 -17.55
C LYS A 202 -19.90 -7.28 -18.17
N GLY A 203 -18.87 -8.09 -17.94
CA GLY A 203 -18.71 -9.44 -18.50
C GLY A 203 -18.73 -10.53 -17.41
N ILE A 204 -17.69 -11.36 -17.38
CA ILE A 204 -17.60 -12.52 -16.47
C ILE A 204 -17.61 -12.15 -14.99
N TYR A 205 -17.29 -10.89 -14.64
CA TYR A 205 -17.36 -10.38 -13.27
C TYR A 205 -18.66 -9.64 -12.94
N SER A 206 -19.71 -9.73 -13.77
CA SER A 206 -21.02 -9.11 -13.50
C SER A 206 -21.68 -9.58 -12.20
N LYS A 207 -21.26 -10.73 -11.67
CA LYS A 207 -21.65 -11.21 -10.33
C LYS A 207 -21.28 -10.26 -9.19
N LEU A 208 -20.35 -9.32 -9.39
CA LEU A 208 -19.96 -8.32 -8.38
C LEU A 208 -20.99 -7.19 -8.22
N LEU A 209 -21.96 -7.08 -9.15
CA LEU A 209 -23.02 -6.05 -9.14
C LEU A 209 -24.44 -6.64 -9.07
N LYS A 210 -24.56 -7.94 -8.80
CA LYS A 210 -25.85 -8.65 -8.64
C LYS A 210 -26.03 -9.00 -7.18
#